data_AF-A0A516W8C5-F1
#
_entry.id   AF-A0A516W8C5-F1
#
_cell.length_a   1.000
_cell.length_b   1.000
_cell.length_c   1.000
_cell.angle_alpha   90.00
_cell.angle_beta   90.00
_cell.angle_gamma   90.00
#
_symmetry.space_group_name_H-M   'P 1'
#
loop_
_entity.id
_entity.type
_entity.pdbx_description
1 polymer ?
#
loop_
_entity_poly.entity_id
_entity_poly.type
_entity_poly.pdbx_seq_one_letter_code
_entity_poly.pdbx_strand_id
1 'polypeptide(L)'
;MNSSLDATALCASLDALAEDDSSRVSLMIQLLALDGHERHEDIVFDLGLIGDPDATPAIAKAAETTFQYMVRWQSLHAFQRKCAYALARIATPESREALEHLAQHADPHLREYGREGLGKWPIPFVSS
;
A
#
# COMPACT_ATOMS: atom_id res chain seq x y z
N MET A 1 15.31 -24.49 -8.10
CA MET A 1 15.16 -23.17 -8.75
C MET A 1 13.88 -22.59 -8.21
N ASN A 2 13.99 -21.73 -7.19
CA ASN A 2 12.83 -21.07 -6.60
C ASN A 2 12.39 -20.03 -7.63
N SER A 3 11.20 -20.19 -8.21
CA SER A 3 10.62 -19.22 -9.13
C SER A 3 10.36 -17.92 -8.36
N SER A 4 11.38 -17.08 -8.21
CA SER A 4 11.19 -15.71 -7.76
C SER A 4 10.34 -15.04 -8.82
N LEU A 5 9.14 -14.61 -8.46
CA LEU A 5 8.38 -13.68 -9.28
C LEU A 5 9.33 -12.54 -9.67
N ASP A 6 9.56 -12.36 -10.97
CA ASP A 6 10.41 -11.29 -11.47
C ASP A 6 9.61 -9.98 -11.40
N ALA A 7 9.94 -9.16 -10.41
CA ALA A 7 9.38 -7.82 -10.23
C ALA A 7 9.38 -7.01 -11.53
N THR A 8 10.41 -7.15 -12.36
CA THR A 8 10.52 -6.46 -13.66
C THR A 8 9.46 -6.95 -14.64
N ALA A 9 9.28 -8.26 -14.75
CA ALA A 9 8.27 -8.85 -15.62
C ALA A 9 6.84 -8.49 -15.18
N LEU A 10 6.59 -8.44 -13.86
CA LEU A 10 5.30 -8.01 -13.31
C LEU A 10 5.07 -6.51 -13.53
N CYS A 11 6.09 -5.66 -13.39
CA CYS A 11 6.00 -4.24 -13.74
C CYS A 11 5.62 -4.05 -15.22
N ALA A 12 6.30 -4.75 -16.13
CA ALA A 12 5.99 -4.70 -17.56
C ALA A 12 4.57 -5.19 -17.86
N SER A 13 4.11 -6.22 -17.13
CA SER A 13 2.73 -6.70 -17.23
C SER A 13 1.73 -5.64 -16.78
N LEU A 14 2.02 -4.91 -15.69
CA LEU A 14 1.15 -3.84 -15.19
C LEU A 14 1.06 -2.66 -16.16
N ASP A 15 2.17 -2.32 -16.82
CA ASP A 15 2.23 -1.24 -17.80
C ASP A 15 1.51 -1.58 -19.11
N ALA A 16 1.35 -2.86 -19.42
CA ALA A 16 0.62 -3.33 -20.59
C ALA A 16 -0.92 -3.37 -20.39
N LEU A 17 -1.40 -3.29 -19.15
CA LEU A 17 -2.83 -3.28 -18.83
C LEU A 17 -3.41 -1.87 -18.95
N ALA A 18 -4.60 -1.75 -19.57
CA ALA A 18 -5.39 -0.51 -19.53
C ALA A 18 -5.78 -0.15 -18.09
N GLU A 19 -5.92 1.13 -17.77
CA GLU A 19 -6.17 1.62 -16.40
C GLU A 19 -7.44 1.03 -15.75
N ASP A 20 -8.45 0.69 -16.55
CA ASP A 20 -9.72 0.11 -16.12
C ASP A 20 -9.72 -1.44 -16.11
N ASP A 21 -8.59 -2.09 -16.39
CA ASP A 21 -8.50 -3.55 -16.36
C ASP A 21 -8.57 -4.09 -14.91
N SER A 22 -9.56 -4.94 -14.66
CA SER A 22 -9.79 -5.57 -13.36
C SER A 22 -8.61 -6.37 -12.81
N SER A 23 -7.69 -6.83 -13.66
CA SER A 23 -6.51 -7.60 -13.27
C SER A 23 -5.44 -6.74 -12.61
N ARG A 24 -5.51 -5.41 -12.74
CA ARG A 24 -4.52 -4.49 -12.17
C ARG A 24 -4.41 -4.62 -10.66
N VAL A 25 -5.52 -4.74 -9.94
CA VAL A 25 -5.54 -4.85 -8.47
C VAL A 25 -4.72 -6.05 -8.01
N SER A 26 -5.02 -7.24 -8.57
CA SER A 26 -4.30 -8.48 -8.25
C SER A 26 -2.80 -8.40 -8.55
N LEU A 27 -2.41 -7.69 -9.61
CA LEU A 27 -1.00 -7.52 -9.98
C LEU A 27 -0.28 -6.50 -9.09
N MET A 28 -0.95 -5.40 -8.75
CA MET A 28 -0.47 -4.40 -7.80
C MET A 28 -0.29 -4.98 -6.40
N ILE A 29 -1.21 -5.82 -5.93
CA ILE A 29 -1.09 -6.55 -4.66
C ILE A 29 0.18 -7.42 -4.66
N GLN A 30 0.44 -8.14 -5.75
CA GLN A 30 1.65 -8.96 -5.88
C GLN A 30 2.93 -8.11 -5.87
N LEU A 31 2.96 -7.04 -6.66
CA LEU A 31 4.10 -6.13 -6.72
C LEU A 31 4.36 -5.46 -5.36
N LEU A 32 3.34 -5.03 -4.63
CA LEU A 32 3.50 -4.38 -3.33
C LEU A 32 4.25 -5.24 -2.28
N ALA A 33 4.29 -6.56 -2.47
CA ALA A 33 5.01 -7.51 -1.62
C ALA A 33 6.44 -7.82 -2.08
N LEU A 34 6.87 -7.35 -3.26
CA LEU A 34 8.15 -7.67 -3.86
C LEU A 34 9.14 -6.51 -3.75
N ASP A 35 10.38 -6.81 -3.37
CA ASP A 35 11.49 -5.88 -3.55
C ASP A 35 12.03 -5.95 -4.99
N GLY A 36 12.92 -5.02 -5.36
CA GLY A 36 13.54 -4.99 -6.70
C GLY A 36 12.81 -4.11 -7.71
N HIS A 37 11.87 -3.28 -7.25
CA HIS A 37 11.29 -2.17 -8.02
C HIS A 37 11.00 -0.96 -7.13
N GLU A 38 10.84 0.21 -7.74
CA GLU A 38 10.66 1.47 -7.00
C GLU A 38 9.19 1.96 -6.97
N ARG A 39 8.26 1.18 -7.52
CA ARG A 39 6.83 1.54 -7.72
C ARG A 39 5.92 1.49 -6.49
N HIS A 40 6.42 1.13 -5.31
CA HIS A 40 5.57 0.91 -4.13
C HIS A 40 4.69 2.11 -3.76
N GLU A 41 5.22 3.33 -3.90
CA GLU A 41 4.47 4.55 -3.62
C GLU A 41 3.32 4.82 -4.61
N ASP A 42 3.52 4.50 -5.89
CA ASP A 42 2.49 4.62 -6.92
C ASP A 42 1.43 3.53 -6.72
N ILE A 43 1.87 2.29 -6.49
CA ILE A 43 0.99 1.14 -6.26
C ILE A 43 0.08 1.38 -5.06
N VAL A 44 0.61 1.84 -3.92
CA VAL A 44 -0.22 2.07 -2.72
C VAL A 44 -1.19 3.23 -2.91
N PHE A 45 -0.81 4.22 -3.71
CA PHE A 45 -1.70 5.32 -4.07
C PHE A 45 -2.87 4.83 -4.93
N ASP A 46 -2.58 4.09 -6.00
CA ASP A 46 -3.58 3.54 -6.92
C ASP A 46 -4.53 2.57 -6.20
N LEU A 47 -4.01 1.65 -5.39
CA LEU A 47 -4.85 0.74 -4.60
C LEU A 47 -5.77 1.50 -3.64
N GLY A 48 -5.28 2.59 -3.03
CA GLY A 48 -6.10 3.45 -2.19
C GLY A 48 -7.17 4.23 -2.97
N LEU A 49 -6.92 4.59 -4.23
CA LEU A 49 -7.92 5.23 -5.10
C LEU A 49 -8.96 4.24 -5.63
N ILE A 50 -8.56 3.01 -5.92
CA ILE A 50 -9.47 1.94 -6.34
C ILE A 50 -10.36 1.53 -5.17
N GLY A 51 -9.80 1.47 -3.95
CA GLY A 51 -10.55 1.14 -2.75
C GLY A 51 -10.94 -0.34 -2.65
N ASP A 52 -10.26 -1.22 -3.39
CA ASP A 52 -10.56 -2.66 -3.36
C ASP A 52 -10.19 -3.26 -1.99
N PRO A 53 -11.15 -3.88 -1.27
CA PRO A 53 -10.90 -4.49 0.03
C PRO A 53 -9.79 -5.54 0.03
N ASP A 54 -9.58 -6.26 -1.08
CA ASP A 54 -8.58 -7.33 -1.21
C ASP A 54 -7.14 -6.80 -1.06
N ALA A 55 -6.94 -5.50 -1.27
CA ALA A 55 -5.65 -4.84 -1.09
C ALA A 55 -5.26 -4.62 0.39
N THR A 56 -6.23 -4.67 1.31
CA THR A 56 -6.03 -4.33 2.73
C THR A 56 -4.87 -5.09 3.38
N PRO A 57 -4.78 -6.44 3.29
CA PRO A 57 -3.72 -7.18 3.95
C PRO A 57 -2.34 -6.85 3.37
N ALA A 58 -2.25 -6.62 2.06
CA ALA A 58 -1.01 -6.28 1.39
C ALA A 58 -0.52 -4.89 1.79
N ILE A 59 -1.41 -3.89 1.84
CA ILE A 59 -1.08 -2.52 2.26
C ILE A 59 -0.67 -2.48 3.73
N ALA A 60 -1.39 -3.19 4.61
CA ALA A 60 -1.03 -3.28 6.02
C ALA A 60 0.38 -3.88 6.19
N LYS A 61 0.66 -4.98 5.49
CA LYS A 61 1.99 -5.60 5.51
C LYS A 61 3.08 -4.67 4.96
N ALA A 62 2.78 -3.93 3.89
CA ALA A 62 3.72 -3.02 3.28
C ALA A 62 4.05 -1.82 4.19
N ALA A 63 3.10 -1.32 4.97
CA ALA A 63 3.32 -0.27 5.97
C ALA A 63 4.39 -0.67 7.01
N GLU A 64 4.48 -1.95 7.35
CA GLU A 64 5.45 -2.46 8.33
C GLU A 64 6.74 -2.98 7.67
N THR A 65 6.82 -2.99 6.33
CA THR A 65 7.96 -3.51 5.60
C THR A 65 9.01 -2.43 5.37
N THR A 66 10.27 -2.75 5.70
CA THR A 66 11.41 -1.85 5.46
C THR A 66 12.07 -2.18 4.13
N PHE A 67 11.70 -1.45 3.08
CA PHE A 67 12.36 -1.55 1.77
C PHE A 67 13.68 -0.78 1.78
N GLN A 68 14.79 -1.47 1.47
CA GLN A 68 16.14 -0.89 1.62
C GLN A 68 16.39 0.31 0.71
N TYR A 69 15.80 0.31 -0.50
CA TYR A 69 15.91 1.44 -1.41
C TYR A 69 15.23 2.69 -0.82
N MET A 70 14.09 2.55 -0.15
CA MET A 70 13.41 3.67 0.51
C MET A 70 14.17 4.21 1.71
N VAL A 71 14.89 3.35 2.45
CA VAL A 71 15.80 3.81 3.52
C VAL A 71 16.92 4.65 2.93
N ARG A 72 17.54 4.17 1.85
CA ARG A 72 18.63 4.88 1.13
C ARG A 72 18.18 6.26 0.65
N TRP A 73 16.95 6.37 0.15
CA TRP A 73 16.40 7.61 -0.41
C TRP A 73 15.55 8.40 0.60
N GLN A 74 15.52 7.99 1.87
CA GLN A 74 14.75 8.63 2.95
C GLN A 74 13.25 8.78 2.66
N SER A 75 12.67 7.89 1.84
CA SER A 75 11.25 7.89 1.48
C SER A 75 10.41 6.91 2.30
N LEU A 76 11.02 6.07 3.14
CA LEU A 76 10.32 5.01 3.88
C LEU A 76 9.14 5.55 4.69
N HIS A 77 9.36 6.59 5.49
CA HIS A 77 8.31 7.17 6.33
C HIS A 77 7.17 7.80 5.50
N ALA A 78 7.49 8.45 4.38
CA ALA A 78 6.48 8.98 3.48
C ALA A 78 5.62 7.85 2.88
N PHE A 79 6.23 6.75 2.48
CA PHE A 79 5.55 5.56 2.00
C PHE A 79 4.66 4.90 3.07
N GLN A 80 5.17 4.70 4.29
CA GLN A 80 4.41 4.10 5.39
C GLN A 80 3.19 4.95 5.75
N ARG A 81 3.33 6.28 5.73
CA ARG A 81 2.20 7.20 5.88
C ARG A 81 1.20 7.05 4.73
N LYS A 82 1.65 6.95 3.47
CA LYS A 82 0.76 6.69 2.32
C LYS A 82 -0.04 5.39 2.48
N CYS A 83 0.56 4.33 3.05
CA CYS A 83 -0.15 3.09 3.36
C CYS A 83 -1.32 3.34 4.33
N ALA A 84 -1.11 4.09 5.42
CA ALA A 84 -2.19 4.44 6.35
C ALA A 84 -3.31 5.25 5.67
N TYR A 85 -2.98 6.17 4.76
CA TYR A 85 -3.99 6.89 3.98
C TYR A 85 -4.76 5.99 3.01
N ALA A 86 -4.10 5.03 2.38
CA ALA A 86 -4.75 4.07 1.49
C ALA A 86 -5.75 3.19 2.28
N LEU A 87 -5.36 2.69 3.46
CA LEU A 87 -6.27 1.98 4.37
C LEU A 87 -7.46 2.86 4.78
N ALA A 88 -7.23 4.14 5.04
CA ALA A 88 -8.28 5.09 5.37
C ALA A 88 -9.27 5.34 4.22
N ARG A 89 -8.82 5.26 2.96
CA ARG A 89 -9.66 5.35 1.75
C ARG A 89 -10.43 4.07 1.43
N ILE A 90 -9.84 2.90 1.65
CA ILE A 90 -10.52 1.60 1.45
C ILE A 90 -11.79 1.51 2.32
N ALA A 91 -11.76 2.11 3.51
CA ALA A 91 -12.95 2.36 4.32
C ALA A 91 -13.77 1.11 4.72
N THR A 92 -13.12 -0.06 4.84
CA THR A 92 -13.75 -1.28 5.35
C THR A 92 -13.46 -1.47 6.85
N PRO A 93 -14.22 -2.34 7.55
CA PRO A 93 -13.88 -2.75 8.91
C PRO A 93 -12.45 -3.30 9.02
N GLU A 94 -12.02 -4.12 8.06
CA GLU A 94 -10.68 -4.72 8.05
C GLU A 94 -9.60 -3.65 7.84
N SER A 95 -9.85 -2.65 6.99
CA SER A 95 -8.89 -1.55 6.79
C SER A 95 -8.79 -0.66 8.02
N ARG A 96 -9.89 -0.50 8.76
CA ARG A 96 -9.89 0.16 10.07
C ARG A 96 -9.11 -0.64 11.11
N GLU A 97 -9.32 -1.95 11.21
CA GLU A 97 -8.58 -2.82 12.12
C GLU A 97 -7.06 -2.75 11.86
N ALA A 98 -6.65 -2.71 10.59
CA ALA A 98 -5.25 -2.50 10.22
C ALA A 98 -4.72 -1.13 10.71
N LEU A 99 -5.52 -0.07 10.61
CA LEU A 99 -5.16 1.24 11.16
C LEU A 99 -5.09 1.26 12.69
N GLU A 100 -6.01 0.57 13.37
CA GLU A 100 -6.01 0.40 14.83
C GLU A 100 -4.77 -0.37 15.29
N HIS A 101 -4.36 -1.39 14.55
CA HIS A 101 -3.10 -2.09 14.76
C HIS A 101 -1.90 -1.14 14.65
N LEU A 102 -1.79 -0.39 13.55
CA LEU A 102 -0.72 0.59 13.36
C LEU A 102 -0.72 1.64 14.48
N ALA A 103 -1.88 2.13 14.91
CA ALA A 103 -2.04 3.14 15.96
C ALA A 103 -1.61 2.68 17.38
N GLN A 104 -1.32 1.39 17.55
CA GLN A 104 -0.79 0.78 18.76
C GLN A 104 0.63 0.22 18.57
N HIS A 105 1.23 0.40 17.40
CA HIS A 105 2.53 -0.16 17.06
C HIS A 105 3.67 0.41 17.94
N ALA A 106 4.70 -0.41 18.19
CA ALA A 106 5.84 -0.02 19.02
C ALA A 106 6.68 1.10 18.38
N ASP A 107 6.90 1.02 17.07
CA ASP A 107 7.54 2.08 16.28
C ASP A 107 6.72 3.39 16.36
N PRO A 108 7.32 4.52 16.78
CA PRO A 108 6.62 5.78 16.95
C PRO A 108 6.06 6.38 15.65
N HIS A 109 6.73 6.19 14.51
CA HIS A 109 6.28 6.70 13.23
C HIS A 109 5.07 5.92 12.74
N LEU A 110 5.11 4.59 12.80
CA LEU A 110 3.95 3.75 12.44
C LEU A 110 2.75 4.05 13.33
N ARG A 111 2.99 4.25 14.63
CA ARG A 111 1.95 4.66 15.59
C ARG A 111 1.31 6.00 15.24
N GLU A 112 2.12 6.97 14.87
CA GLU A 112 1.64 8.28 14.42
C GLU A 112 0.80 8.16 13.14
N TYR A 113 1.28 7.42 12.14
CA TYR A 113 0.57 7.26 10.86
C TYR A 113 -0.72 6.47 11.00
N GLY A 114 -0.75 5.42 11.84
CA GLY A 114 -1.98 4.71 12.16
C GLY A 114 -3.03 5.63 12.79
N ARG A 115 -2.63 6.45 13.77
CA ARG A 115 -3.53 7.44 14.42
C ARG A 115 -4.01 8.50 13.44
N GLU A 116 -3.13 8.97 12.57
CA GLU A 116 -3.49 9.92 11.52
C GLU A 116 -4.51 9.32 10.54
N GLY A 117 -4.27 8.09 10.09
CA GLY A 117 -5.19 7.36 9.22
C GLY A 117 -6.56 7.15 9.87
N LEU A 118 -6.60 6.74 11.15
CA LEU A 118 -7.85 6.62 11.91
C LEU A 118 -8.61 7.94 12.04
N GLY A 119 -7.89 9.05 12.31
CA GLY A 119 -8.50 10.38 12.39
C GLY A 119 -9.12 10.85 11.08
N LYS A 120 -8.76 10.20 9.96
CA LYS A 120 -9.29 10.47 8.63
C LYS A 120 -10.23 9.38 8.13
N TRP A 121 -10.37 8.26 8.83
CA TRP A 121 -11.19 7.13 8.39
C TRP A 121 -12.68 7.37 8.70
N PRO A 122 -13.60 7.10 7.76
CA PRO A 122 -13.32 6.84 6.35
C PRO A 122 -12.96 8.13 5.61
N ILE A 123 -11.96 8.09 4.71
CA ILE A 123 -11.71 9.21 3.79
C ILE A 123 -12.77 9.10 2.68
N PRO A 124 -13.73 10.04 2.59
CA PRO A 124 -14.72 9.99 1.53
C PRO A 124 -14.05 10.15 0.16
N PHE A 125 -14.48 9.36 -0.82
CA PHE A 125 -14.14 9.61 -2.22
C PHE A 125 -14.74 10.95 -2.63
N VAL A 126 -13.88 11.96 -2.80
CA VAL A 126 -14.31 13.23 -3.39
C VAL A 126 -14.08 13.09 -4.88
N SER A 127 -15.15 12.85 -5.64
CA SER A 127 -15.12 13.01 -7.08
C SER A 127 -14.86 14.50 -7.39
N SER A 128 -13.66 14.82 -7.83
CA SER A 128 -13.34 16.14 -8.41
C SER A 128 -13.78 16.22 -9.86
#